data_AF-A0A1S6HFI7-F1
#
_entry.id   AF-A0A1S6HFI7-F1
#
_cell.length_a   1.000
_cell.length_b   1.000
_cell.length_c   1.000
_cell.angle_alpha   90.00
_cell.angle_beta   90.00
_cell.angle_gamma   90.00
#
_symmetry.space_group_name_H-M   'P 1'
#
loop_
_entity.id
_entity.type
_entity.pdbx_description
1 polymer ?
#
loop_
_entity_poly.entity_id
_entity_poly.type
_entity_poly.pdbx_seq_one_letter_code
_entity_poly.pdbx_strand_id
1 'polypeptide(L)'
;MNKVRIAVVLVKGEIRVKYQVKQTLAMFHLYRRNNCSIVDLTPVTVGMLAKVKDMVTWGEIDKETFKLLLEKRGKLPGHKPLTSDYLKEKIKSDFDSFAQDFMSFKKELKDIPGLKKFFRLNPPAHGFDRKGIKVPYSLGGALGYRKEKINDLVKRMI
;
A
#
# COMPACT_ATOMS: atom_id res chain seq x y z
N MET A 1 4.93 -8.84 -20.41
CA MET A 1 4.20 -7.81 -19.63
C MET A 1 5.13 -7.32 -18.53
N ASN A 2 5.41 -6.01 -18.48
CA ASN A 2 6.23 -5.45 -17.40
C ASN A 2 5.48 -5.65 -16.08
N LYS A 3 6.08 -6.39 -15.15
CA LYS A 3 5.53 -6.54 -13.80
C LYS A 3 5.76 -5.22 -13.08
N VAL A 4 4.72 -4.70 -12.44
CA VAL A 4 4.76 -3.42 -11.72
C VAL A 4 4.14 -3.63 -10.34
N ARG A 5 4.81 -3.12 -9.31
CA ARG A 5 4.26 -3.09 -7.95
C ARG A 5 3.40 -1.83 -7.82
N ILE A 6 2.22 -1.98 -7.23
CA ILE A 6 1.31 -0.87 -6.97
C ILE A 6 1.03 -0.76 -5.47
N ALA A 7 0.89 0.47 -4.99
CA ALA A 7 0.39 0.76 -3.66
C ALA A 7 -1.13 0.95 -3.72
N VAL A 8 -1.85 0.30 -2.81
CA VAL A 8 -3.30 0.43 -2.67
C VAL A 8 -3.60 0.93 -1.26
N VAL A 9 -4.20 2.10 -1.15
CA VAL A 9 -4.53 2.75 0.12
C VAL A 9 -6.05 2.83 0.27
N LEU A 10 -6.57 2.38 1.43
CA LEU A 10 -7.99 2.48 1.74
C LEU A 10 -8.34 3.89 2.24
N VAL A 11 -9.10 4.64 1.43
CA VAL A 11 -9.49 6.03 1.75
C VAL A 11 -10.79 6.05 2.56
N LYS A 12 -11.79 5.26 2.16
CA LYS A 12 -13.11 5.20 2.82
C LYS A 12 -13.23 3.97 3.71
N GLY A 13 -13.96 4.10 4.82
CA GLY A 13 -14.21 2.99 5.74
C GLY A 13 -15.29 2.03 5.24
N GLU A 14 -15.34 0.82 5.76
CA GLU A 14 -16.19 -0.28 5.29
C GLU A 14 -17.68 -0.19 5.69
N ILE A 15 -18.12 0.92 6.29
CA ILE A 15 -19.49 1.05 6.82
C ILE A 15 -20.49 1.09 5.66
N ARG A 16 -21.53 0.25 5.72
CA ARG A 16 -22.58 0.11 4.68
C ARG A 16 -22.04 -0.26 3.29
N VAL A 17 -20.88 -0.91 3.24
CA VAL A 17 -20.30 -1.42 2.00
C VAL A 17 -20.88 -2.80 1.66
N LYS A 18 -21.14 -3.06 0.37
CA LYS A 18 -21.60 -4.37 -0.10
C LYS A 18 -20.62 -5.47 0.33
N TYR A 19 -21.16 -6.62 0.74
CA TYR A 19 -20.36 -7.76 1.22
C TYR A 19 -19.22 -8.14 0.26
N GLN A 20 -19.52 -8.18 -1.05
CA GLN A 20 -18.55 -8.51 -2.07
C GLN A 20 -17.38 -7.52 -2.17
N VAL A 21 -17.61 -6.23 -1.93
CA VAL A 21 -16.56 -5.20 -1.93
C VAL A 21 -15.70 -5.35 -0.67
N LYS A 22 -16.33 -5.63 0.49
CA LYS A 22 -15.64 -5.91 1.75
C LYS A 22 -14.73 -7.14 1.65
N GLN A 23 -15.19 -8.22 0.99
CA GLN A 23 -14.36 -9.38 0.73
C GLN A 23 -13.14 -9.03 -0.14
N THR A 24 -13.32 -8.23 -1.20
CA THR A 24 -12.20 -7.79 -2.04
C THR A 24 -11.19 -6.93 -1.26
N LEU A 25 -11.66 -6.03 -0.39
CA LEU A 25 -10.78 -5.27 0.51
C LEU A 25 -10.01 -6.18 1.50
N ALA A 26 -10.68 -7.20 2.05
CA ALA A 26 -10.04 -8.18 2.93
C ALA A 26 -8.96 -9.00 2.22
N MET A 27 -9.12 -9.31 0.93
CA MET A 27 -8.08 -9.97 0.11
C MET A 27 -6.83 -9.07 -0.06
N PHE A 28 -7.01 -7.75 -0.09
CA PHE A 28 -5.90 -6.77 -0.04
C PHE A 28 -5.37 -6.51 1.38
N HIS A 29 -5.88 -7.19 2.41
CA HIS A 29 -5.57 -6.92 3.81
C HIS A 29 -5.90 -5.48 4.29
N LEU A 30 -6.86 -4.83 3.62
CA LEU A 30 -7.29 -3.46 3.90
C LEU A 30 -8.55 -3.44 4.77
N TYR A 31 -8.38 -3.52 6.09
CA TYR A 31 -9.50 -3.57 7.05
C TYR A 31 -9.88 -2.22 7.68
N ARG A 32 -8.96 -1.24 7.63
CA ARG A 32 -9.13 0.07 8.28
C ARG A 32 -8.69 1.18 7.36
N ARG A 33 -9.29 2.36 7.51
CA ARG A 33 -8.91 3.58 6.77
C ARG A 33 -7.42 3.86 6.94
N ASN A 34 -6.81 4.38 5.88
CA ASN A 34 -5.38 4.68 5.79
C ASN A 34 -4.47 3.44 5.94
N ASN A 35 -5.00 2.22 5.84
CA ASN A 35 -4.15 1.08 5.58
C ASN A 35 -3.68 1.12 4.12
N CYS A 36 -2.43 0.72 3.92
CA CYS A 36 -1.80 0.55 2.63
C CYS A 36 -1.37 -0.91 2.47
N SER A 37 -1.56 -1.48 1.28
CA SER A 37 -0.96 -2.76 0.89
C SER A 37 -0.26 -2.58 -0.45
N ILE A 38 0.82 -3.33 -0.64
CA ILE A 38 1.56 -3.35 -1.90
C ILE A 38 1.30 -4.68 -2.57
N VAL A 39 0.89 -4.60 -3.83
CA VAL A 39 0.47 -5.77 -4.62
C VAL A 39 1.01 -5.67 -6.04
N ASP A 40 0.97 -6.80 -6.73
CA ASP A 40 1.40 -6.89 -8.12
C ASP A 40 0.28 -6.46 -9.04
N LEU A 41 0.62 -5.70 -10.09
CA LEU A 41 -0.31 -5.39 -11.16
C LEU A 41 -0.46 -6.63 -12.07
N THR A 42 -1.58 -7.32 -11.93
CA THR A 42 -1.99 -8.48 -12.72
C THR A 42 -3.42 -8.27 -13.22
N PRO A 43 -3.87 -8.98 -14.27
CA PRO A 43 -5.26 -8.86 -14.74
C PRO A 43 -6.30 -9.10 -13.63
N VAL A 44 -5.98 -10.03 -12.70
CA VAL A 44 -6.82 -10.33 -11.54
C VAL A 44 -6.89 -9.14 -10.59
N THR A 45 -5.75 -8.54 -10.23
CA THR A 45 -5.74 -7.39 -9.32
C THR A 45 -6.38 -6.16 -9.95
N VAL A 46 -6.27 -5.97 -11.26
CA VAL A 46 -6.99 -4.92 -12.00
C VAL A 46 -8.51 -5.10 -11.87
N GLY A 47 -9.02 -6.32 -12.06
CA GLY A 47 -10.44 -6.63 -11.86
C GLY A 47 -10.90 -6.37 -10.42
N MET A 48 -10.08 -6.73 -9.44
CA MET A 48 -10.34 -6.45 -8.02
C MET A 48 -10.38 -4.94 -7.74
N LEU A 49 -9.42 -4.17 -8.27
CA LEU A 49 -9.35 -2.71 -8.12
C LEU A 49 -10.56 -2.01 -8.74
N ALA A 50 -11.03 -2.47 -9.90
CA ALA A 50 -12.24 -1.93 -10.53
C ALA A 50 -13.47 -2.08 -9.62
N LYS A 51 -13.54 -3.18 -8.86
CA LYS A 51 -14.63 -3.46 -7.90
C LYS A 51 -14.56 -2.58 -6.64
N VAL A 52 -13.36 -2.18 -6.21
CA VAL A 52 -13.14 -1.35 -5.00
C VAL A 52 -12.81 0.12 -5.33
N LYS A 53 -12.95 0.55 -6.59
CA LYS A 53 -12.52 1.86 -7.10
C LYS A 53 -13.06 3.06 -6.29
N ASP A 54 -14.28 2.92 -5.75
CA ASP A 54 -14.98 3.99 -5.01
C ASP A 54 -14.58 4.06 -3.52
N MET A 55 -13.60 3.25 -3.11
CA MET A 55 -13.15 3.08 -1.73
C MET A 55 -11.66 3.31 -1.56
N VAL A 56 -10.87 2.92 -2.57
CA VAL A 56 -9.41 2.93 -2.52
C VAL A 56 -8.83 3.98 -3.47
N THR A 57 -7.59 4.34 -3.19
CA THR A 57 -6.71 5.01 -4.14
C THR A 57 -5.52 4.12 -4.42
N TRP A 58 -5.03 4.12 -5.65
CA TRP A 58 -3.89 3.28 -6.02
C TRP A 58 -3.02 3.87 -7.13
N GLY A 59 -1.79 3.38 -7.26
CA GLY A 59 -0.84 3.79 -8.29
C GLY A 59 0.47 3.01 -8.21
N GLU A 60 1.37 3.23 -9.16
CA GLU A 60 2.73 2.65 -9.18
C GLU A 60 3.58 3.24 -8.05
N ILE A 61 4.30 2.37 -7.34
CA ILE A 61 5.15 2.77 -6.21
C ILE A 61 6.63 2.77 -6.60
N ASP A 62 7.38 3.77 -6.12
CA ASP A 62 8.81 3.92 -6.37
C ASP A 62 9.65 3.21 -5.30
N LYS A 63 10.89 2.83 -5.64
CA LYS A 63 11.83 2.19 -4.71
C LYS A 63 12.03 3.02 -3.44
N GLU A 64 12.19 4.33 -3.59
CA GLU A 64 12.42 5.26 -2.47
C GLU A 64 11.21 5.32 -1.52
N THR A 65 10.01 5.45 -2.07
CA THR A 65 8.77 5.48 -1.29
C THR A 65 8.57 4.15 -0.57
N PHE A 66 8.84 3.03 -1.23
CA PHE A 66 8.73 1.70 -0.61
C PHE A 66 9.73 1.53 0.55
N LYS A 67 10.98 1.96 0.37
CA LYS A 67 11.99 1.94 1.42
C LYS A 67 11.53 2.72 2.66
N LEU A 68 11.09 3.96 2.47
CA LEU A 68 10.57 4.80 3.56
C LEU A 68 9.37 4.16 4.26
N LEU A 69 8.48 3.53 3.48
CA LEU A 69 7.31 2.83 4.00
C LEU A 69 7.72 1.64 4.87
N LEU A 70 8.68 0.84 4.40
CA LEU A 70 9.14 -0.35 5.11
C LEU A 70 9.84 0.01 6.42
N GLU A 71 10.70 1.03 6.39
CA GLU A 71 11.44 1.52 7.55
C GLU A 71 10.52 2.13 8.61
N LYS A 72 9.65 3.07 8.22
CA LYS A 72 8.82 3.81 9.19
C LYS A 72 7.52 3.12 9.58
N ARG A 73 6.99 2.24 8.72
CA ARG A 73 5.66 1.63 8.90
C ARG A 73 5.67 0.10 8.89
N GLY A 74 6.82 -0.55 8.64
CA GLY A 74 6.99 -1.99 8.81
C GLY A 74 6.74 -2.40 10.25
N LYS A 75 5.87 -3.39 10.46
CA LYS A 75 5.51 -3.89 11.79
C LYS A 75 5.54 -5.42 11.84
N LEU A 76 6.17 -5.93 12.88
CA LEU A 76 6.23 -7.34 13.26
C LEU A 76 5.05 -7.70 14.20
N PRO A 77 4.89 -8.98 14.57
CA PRO A 77 3.87 -9.39 15.52
C PRO A 77 4.09 -8.70 16.86
N GLY A 78 3.00 -8.43 17.59
CA GLY A 78 3.09 -7.66 18.84
C GLY A 78 3.39 -6.17 18.65
N HIS A 79 3.16 -5.60 17.45
CA HIS A 79 3.33 -4.17 17.17
C HIS A 79 4.76 -3.64 17.20
N LYS A 80 5.76 -4.54 17.21
CA LYS A 80 7.17 -4.18 17.17
C LYS A 80 7.54 -3.54 15.81
N PRO A 81 8.32 -2.45 15.78
CA PRO A 81 8.85 -1.91 14.53
C PRO A 81 9.81 -2.89 13.85
N LEU A 82 9.85 -2.85 12.53
CA LEU A 82 10.90 -3.54 11.77
C LEU A 82 12.19 -2.73 11.90
N THR A 83 13.28 -3.38 12.32
CA THR A 83 14.60 -2.75 12.48
C THR A 83 15.57 -3.25 11.40
N SER A 84 16.62 -2.48 11.14
CA SER A 84 17.73 -2.89 10.26
C SER A 84 18.36 -4.19 10.72
N ASP A 85 18.52 -4.34 12.04
CA ASP A 85 19.19 -5.50 12.64
C ASP A 85 18.39 -6.77 12.41
N TYR A 86 17.06 -6.67 12.50
CA TYR A 86 16.16 -7.79 12.21
C TYR A 86 16.28 -8.26 10.75
N LEU A 87 16.36 -7.31 9.80
CA LEU A 87 16.54 -7.64 8.38
C LEU A 87 17.91 -8.30 8.11
N LYS A 88 18.98 -7.79 8.74
CA LYS A 88 20.32 -8.39 8.64
C LYS A 88 20.36 -9.79 9.25
N GLU A 89 19.75 -9.99 10.40
CA GLU A 89 19.75 -11.29 11.08
C GLU A 89 18.97 -12.36 10.29
N LYS A 90 17.77 -12.01 9.79
CA LYS A 90 16.88 -13.01 9.16
C LYS A 90 17.11 -13.18 7.66
N ILE A 91 17.47 -12.11 6.94
CA ILE A 91 17.49 -12.10 5.46
C ILE A 91 18.88 -11.73 4.93
N LYS A 92 19.78 -11.27 5.81
CA LYS A 92 21.13 -10.82 5.44
C LYS A 92 21.09 -9.72 4.37
N SER A 93 20.10 -8.85 4.45
CA SER A 93 19.91 -7.72 3.53
C SER A 93 19.61 -6.43 4.28
N ASP A 94 19.97 -5.30 3.67
CA ASP A 94 19.59 -3.97 4.12
C ASP A 94 18.23 -3.55 3.54
N PHE A 95 17.65 -2.47 4.06
CA PHE A 95 16.40 -1.91 3.52
C PHE A 95 16.51 -1.54 2.04
N ASP A 96 17.66 -1.02 1.60
CA ASP A 96 17.85 -0.57 0.22
C ASP A 96 17.94 -1.74 -0.76
N SER A 97 18.72 -2.76 -0.42
CA SER A 97 18.86 -3.96 -1.24
C SER A 97 17.57 -4.77 -1.25
N PHE A 98 16.89 -4.90 -0.10
CA PHE A 98 15.58 -5.53 -0.05
C PHE A 98 14.55 -4.78 -0.90
N ALA A 99 14.52 -3.44 -0.85
CA ALA A 99 13.61 -2.65 -1.68
C ALA A 99 13.85 -2.88 -3.18
N GLN A 100 15.10 -2.97 -3.61
CA GLN A 100 15.45 -3.27 -5.00
C GLN A 100 15.06 -4.70 -5.41
N ASP A 101 15.35 -5.69 -4.57
CA ASP A 101 14.97 -7.09 -4.81
C ASP A 101 13.44 -7.25 -4.87
N PHE A 102 12.71 -6.53 -4.03
CA PHE A 102 11.26 -6.54 -4.00
C PHE A 102 10.65 -5.91 -5.27
N MET A 103 11.17 -4.75 -5.70
CA MET A 103 10.74 -4.09 -6.93
C MET A 103 11.10 -4.89 -8.19
N SER A 104 12.19 -5.66 -8.16
CA SER A 104 12.58 -6.58 -9.24
C SER A 104 11.91 -7.95 -9.16
N PHE A 105 10.96 -8.15 -8.24
CA PHE A 105 10.20 -9.41 -8.06
C PHE A 105 11.09 -10.63 -7.71
N LYS A 106 12.26 -10.40 -7.12
CA LYS A 106 13.13 -11.47 -6.61
C LYS A 106 12.77 -11.90 -5.20
N LYS A 107 12.22 -10.97 -4.40
CA LYS A 107 11.76 -11.18 -3.03
C LYS A 107 10.34 -10.69 -2.84
N GLU A 108 9.65 -11.29 -1.88
CA GLU A 108 8.30 -10.96 -1.44
C GLU A 108 8.29 -10.48 0.02
N LEU A 109 7.24 -9.74 0.42
CA LEU A 109 7.07 -9.33 1.81
C LEU A 109 6.96 -10.52 2.79
N LYS A 110 6.52 -11.67 2.28
CA LYS A 110 6.39 -12.92 3.05
C LYS A 110 7.74 -13.50 3.45
N ASP A 111 8.81 -13.15 2.73
CA ASP A 111 10.16 -13.62 3.01
C ASP A 111 10.73 -13.00 4.28
N ILE A 112 10.17 -11.87 4.74
CA ILE A 112 10.46 -11.30 6.06
C ILE A 112 9.59 -12.01 7.10
N PRO A 113 10.15 -12.86 7.97
CA PRO A 113 9.34 -13.64 8.90
C PRO A 113 8.52 -12.74 9.83
N GLY A 114 7.22 -13.00 9.92
CA GLY A 114 6.32 -12.26 10.82
C GLY A 114 5.96 -10.83 10.38
N LEU A 115 6.50 -10.32 9.27
CA LEU A 115 6.12 -8.99 8.78
C LEU A 115 4.62 -8.96 8.42
N LYS A 116 3.92 -7.94 8.90
CA LYS A 116 2.52 -7.71 8.50
C LYS A 116 2.46 -7.32 7.02
N LYS A 117 1.51 -7.91 6.29
CA LYS A 117 1.29 -7.69 4.83
C LYS A 117 0.64 -6.34 4.47
N PHE A 118 0.41 -5.49 5.47
CA PHE A 118 -0.19 -4.18 5.31
C PHE A 118 0.52 -3.18 6.22
N PHE A 119 0.54 -1.94 5.77
CA PHE A 119 1.14 -0.81 6.46
C PHE A 119 0.03 0.08 7.00
N ARG A 120 0.09 0.43 8.28
CA ARG A 120 -0.84 1.38 8.88
C ARG A 120 -0.28 2.78 8.69
N LEU A 121 -0.94 3.62 7.92
CA LEU A 121 -0.51 4.99 7.68
C LEU A 121 -1.28 5.99 8.54
N ASN A 122 -0.70 7.18 8.68
CA ASN A 122 -1.41 8.32 9.24
C ASN A 122 -2.34 8.93 8.17
N PRO A 123 -3.32 9.76 8.57
CA PRO A 123 -3.97 10.66 7.63
C PRO A 123 -2.93 11.51 6.88
N PRO A 124 -3.17 11.87 5.61
CA PRO A 124 -2.23 12.67 4.85
C PRO A 124 -2.06 14.05 5.49
N ALA A 125 -0.81 14.51 5.62
CA ALA A 125 -0.51 15.90 5.93
C ALA A 125 -1.21 16.83 4.93
N HIS A 126 -1.85 17.89 5.41
CA HIS A 126 -2.72 18.81 4.65
C HIS A 126 -4.01 18.21 4.07
N GLY A 127 -4.36 16.98 4.48
CA GLY A 127 -5.59 16.33 4.05
C GLY A 127 -5.52 15.72 2.63
N PHE A 128 -6.67 15.22 2.19
CA PHE A 128 -6.88 14.70 0.84
C PHE A 128 -7.08 15.84 -0.16
N ASP A 129 -7.19 15.49 -1.45
CA ASP A 129 -7.38 16.45 -2.54
C ASP A 129 -8.63 17.35 -2.36
N ARG A 130 -8.65 18.48 -3.07
CA ARG A 130 -9.62 19.57 -2.89
C ARG A 130 -11.08 19.12 -2.93
N LYS A 131 -11.45 18.17 -3.80
CA LYS A 131 -12.83 17.66 -3.89
C LYS A 131 -13.15 16.53 -2.90
N GLY A 132 -12.19 16.18 -2.04
CA GLY A 132 -12.36 15.25 -0.93
C GLY A 132 -12.39 13.77 -1.33
N ILE A 133 -12.79 12.95 -0.36
CA ILE A 133 -12.70 11.48 -0.43
C ILE A 133 -13.84 10.79 -1.18
N LYS A 134 -14.82 11.55 -1.67
CA LYS A 134 -16.00 11.01 -2.38
C LYS A 134 -15.91 11.13 -3.90
N VAL A 135 -14.87 11.80 -4.40
CA VAL A 135 -14.72 12.14 -5.82
C VAL A 135 -13.51 11.39 -6.40
N PRO A 136 -13.56 10.93 -7.66
CA PRO A 136 -12.40 10.36 -8.36
C PRO A 136 -11.24 11.34 -8.50
N TYR A 137 -10.02 10.81 -8.52
CA TYR A 137 -8.80 11.59 -8.68
C TYR A 137 -8.75 12.36 -10.00
N SER A 138 -9.26 11.78 -11.10
CA SER A 138 -9.37 12.44 -12.40
C SER A 138 -10.19 13.72 -12.37
N LEU A 139 -11.13 13.84 -11.42
CA LEU A 139 -11.95 15.02 -11.22
C LEU A 139 -11.40 15.94 -10.12
N GLY A 140 -10.26 15.62 -9.50
CA GLY A 140 -9.65 16.37 -8.39
C GLY A 140 -10.07 15.90 -6.99
N GLY A 141 -10.60 14.69 -6.86
CA GLY A 141 -10.85 14.02 -5.57
C GLY A 141 -9.73 13.05 -5.19
N ALA A 142 -10.00 12.11 -4.28
CA ALA A 142 -8.99 11.20 -3.74
C ALA A 142 -9.08 9.75 -4.23
N LEU A 143 -10.13 9.35 -4.95
CA LEU A 143 -10.42 7.94 -5.27
C LEU A 143 -9.86 7.47 -6.61
N GLY A 144 -9.53 6.18 -6.70
CA GLY A 144 -9.13 5.52 -7.95
C GLY A 144 -7.64 5.62 -8.28
N TYR A 145 -7.33 5.58 -9.58
CA TYR A 145 -5.97 5.49 -10.08
C TYR A 145 -5.29 6.87 -10.13
N ARG A 146 -4.09 6.96 -9.56
CA ARG A 146 -3.31 8.22 -9.45
C ARG A 146 -1.95 8.16 -10.13
N LYS A 147 -1.63 7.05 -10.79
CA LYS A 147 -0.29 6.80 -11.36
C LYS A 147 0.81 6.94 -10.29
N GLU A 148 1.98 7.44 -10.67
CA GLU A 148 3.12 7.76 -9.80
C GLU A 148 2.81 8.78 -8.69
N LYS A 149 1.75 9.58 -8.81
CA LYS A 149 1.38 10.57 -7.76
C LYS A 149 0.88 9.92 -6.47
N ILE A 150 0.71 8.60 -6.45
CA ILE A 150 0.51 7.85 -5.21
C ILE A 150 1.71 8.00 -4.27
N ASN A 151 2.92 8.14 -4.81
CA ASN A 151 4.15 8.26 -4.02
C ASN A 151 4.11 9.51 -3.13
N ASP A 152 3.69 10.64 -3.67
CA ASP A 152 3.55 11.90 -2.92
C ASP A 152 2.51 11.78 -1.80
N LEU A 153 1.39 11.10 -2.08
CA LEU A 153 0.36 10.85 -1.07
C LEU A 153 0.92 9.97 0.06
N VAL A 154 1.57 8.86 -0.28
CA VAL A 154 2.14 7.94 0.70
C VAL A 154 3.21 8.64 1.55
N LYS A 155 4.09 9.44 0.93
CA LYS A 155 5.10 10.25 1.65
C LYS A 155 4.46 11.21 2.66
N ARG A 156 3.29 11.81 2.37
CA ARG A 156 2.54 12.65 3.32
C ARG A 156 1.81 11.88 4.42
N MET A 157 1.67 10.57 4.30
CA MET A 157 0.95 9.69 5.25
C MET A 157 1.91 8.86 6.13
N ILE A 158 3.20 8.82 5.78
CA ILE A 158 4.29 8.27 6.58
C ILE A 158 4.78 9.33 7.58
#